data_AF-A0AAV6G3D1-F1
#
_entry.id   AF-A0AAV6G3D1-F1
#
_cell.length_a   1.000
_cell.length_b   1.000
_cell.length_c   1.000
_cell.angle_alpha   90.00
_cell.angle_beta   90.00
_cell.angle_gamma   90.00
#
_symmetry.space_group_name_H-M   'P 1'
#
loop_
_entity.id
_entity.type
_entity.pdbx_description
1 polymer ?
#
loop_
_entity_poly.entity_id
_entity_poly.type
_entity_poly.pdbx_seq_one_letter_code
_entity_poly.pdbx_strand_id
1 'polypeptide(L)'
;MQALTGSLLCGEEHLKSLVSQQISSKLCASQVELLLSNSHGSTCPVTNGHLSQVCSEAMLKMLELMSRLKQHVLDMETCFYRILQDQRMVTPLSLAMTCQRRELVQSALRILFEAAPLPDFPSIM
;
A
#
# COMPACT_ATOMS: atom_id res chain seq x y z
N MET A 1 -20.02 -1.86 23.36
CA MET A 1 -20.08 -1.95 21.89
C MET A 1 -18.75 -2.48 21.40
N GLN A 2 -18.65 -3.79 21.13
CA GLN A 2 -17.45 -4.40 20.56
C GLN A 2 -17.42 -4.05 19.07
N ALA A 3 -16.36 -3.34 18.64
CA ALA A 3 -16.07 -3.20 17.22
C ALA A 3 -15.60 -4.56 16.70
N LEU A 4 -16.41 -5.20 15.86
CA LEU A 4 -15.99 -6.31 15.00
C LEU A 4 -15.01 -5.75 13.95
N THR A 5 -13.81 -5.38 14.36
CA THR A 5 -12.69 -5.21 13.43
C THR A 5 -12.34 -6.60 12.92
N GLY A 6 -12.75 -6.88 11.68
CA GLY A 6 -12.52 -8.16 11.01
C GLY A 6 -11.08 -8.63 11.24
N SER A 7 -10.92 -9.87 11.66
CA SER A 7 -9.59 -10.45 11.91
C SER A 7 -8.78 -10.32 10.62
N LEU A 8 -7.81 -9.40 10.61
CA LEU A 8 -6.81 -9.34 9.55
C LEU A 8 -6.08 -10.68 9.59
N LEU A 9 -5.95 -11.37 8.47
CA LEU A 9 -5.18 -12.62 8.35
C LEU A 9 -3.72 -12.47 8.86
N CYS A 10 -3.22 -11.24 9.02
CA CYS A 10 -1.91 -10.93 9.59
C CYS A 10 -1.96 -10.38 11.03
N GLY A 11 -3.08 -10.55 11.74
CA GLY A 11 -3.26 -10.17 13.14
C GLY A 11 -2.85 -11.26 14.13
N GLU A 12 -2.88 -12.52 13.70
CA GLU A 12 -2.46 -13.68 14.47
C GLU A 12 -1.23 -14.33 13.84
N GLU A 13 -0.22 -14.68 14.64
CA GLU A 13 1.11 -15.10 14.14
C GLU A 13 1.03 -16.38 13.28
N HIS A 14 0.14 -17.31 13.63
CA HIS A 14 -0.05 -18.54 12.86
C HIS A 14 -0.67 -18.28 11.48
N LEU A 15 -1.69 -17.40 11.40
CA LEU A 15 -2.29 -17.00 10.12
C LEU A 15 -1.28 -16.21 9.28
N LYS A 16 -0.49 -15.34 9.92
CA LYS A 16 0.60 -14.59 9.29
C LYS A 16 1.63 -15.52 8.64
N SER A 17 2.03 -16.59 9.34
CA SER A 17 2.93 -17.62 8.80
C SER A 17 2.32 -18.40 7.62
N LEU A 18 1.01 -18.62 7.59
CA LEU A 18 0.35 -19.27 6.45
C LEU A 18 0.32 -18.34 5.24
N VAL A 19 0.02 -17.06 5.45
CA VAL A 19 0.01 -16.06 4.38
C VAL A 19 1.42 -15.84 3.80
N SER A 20 2.46 -15.81 4.64
CA SER A 20 3.84 -15.64 4.16
C SER A 20 4.34 -16.79 3.28
N GLN A 21 3.74 -17.98 3.38
CA GLN A 21 4.05 -19.11 2.50
C GLN A 21 3.40 -18.98 1.10
N GLN A 22 2.33 -18.19 0.98
CA GLN A 22 1.56 -18.06 -0.26
C GLN A 22 1.90 -16.78 -1.03
N ILE A 23 2.56 -15.82 -0.39
CA ILE A 23 2.88 -14.52 -0.96
C ILE A 23 4.39 -14.40 -1.19
N SER A 24 4.77 -13.83 -2.33
CA SER A 24 6.16 -13.48 -2.63
C SER A 24 6.32 -11.97 -2.84
N SER A 25 7.52 -11.46 -2.61
CA SER A 25 7.88 -10.07 -2.91
C SER A 25 7.62 -9.70 -4.37
N LYS A 26 7.91 -10.61 -5.30
CA LYS A 26 7.65 -10.44 -6.74
C LYS A 26 6.17 -10.27 -7.06
N LEU A 27 5.29 -11.07 -6.44
CA LEU A 27 3.84 -10.97 -6.65
C LEU A 27 3.33 -9.61 -6.18
N CYS A 28 3.73 -9.17 -4.98
CA CYS A 28 3.37 -7.86 -4.46
C CYS A 28 3.86 -6.72 -5.36
N ALA A 29 5.12 -6.78 -5.81
CA ALA A 29 5.69 -5.80 -6.72
C ALA A 29 4.90 -5.69 -8.03
N SER A 30 4.61 -6.82 -8.68
CA SER A 30 3.82 -6.86 -9.91
C SER A 30 2.43 -6.26 -9.72
N GLN A 31 1.79 -6.53 -8.58
CA GLN A 31 0.47 -5.99 -8.29
C GLN A 31 0.52 -4.48 -8.05
N VAL A 32 1.53 -3.97 -7.35
CA VAL A 32 1.73 -2.52 -7.18
C VAL A 32 1.99 -1.85 -8.52
N GLU A 33 2.85 -2.43 -9.37
CA GLU A 33 3.15 -1.90 -10.70
C GLU A 33 1.89 -1.78 -11.58
N LEU A 34 1.04 -2.81 -11.55
CA LEU A 34 -0.25 -2.81 -12.24
C LEU A 34 -1.17 -1.69 -11.72
N LEU A 35 -1.25 -1.51 -10.40
CA LEU A 35 -2.08 -0.48 -9.78
C LEU A 35 -1.59 0.93 -10.10
N LEU A 36 -0.27 1.16 -10.07
CA LEU A 36 0.33 2.43 -10.45
C LEU A 36 0.06 2.73 -11.93
N SER A 37 0.28 1.76 -12.82
CA SER A 37 0.03 1.92 -14.26
C SER A 37 -1.43 2.28 -14.58
N ASN A 38 -2.38 1.68 -13.88
CA ASN A 38 -3.81 1.95 -14.08
C ASN A 38 -4.27 3.28 -13.47
N SER A 39 -3.57 3.81 -12.48
CA SER A 39 -3.92 5.08 -11.82
C SER A 39 -3.64 6.33 -12.68
N HIS A 40 -2.83 6.21 -13.73
CA HIS A 40 -2.37 7.32 -14.59
C HIS A 40 -2.95 7.31 -16.02
N GLY A 41 -3.83 6.35 -16.35
CA GLY A 41 -4.02 5.90 -17.74
C GLY A 41 -5.19 6.45 -18.58
N SER A 42 -5.92 7.52 -18.22
CA SER A 42 -7.09 7.93 -19.03
C SER A 42 -7.41 9.43 -19.04
N THR A 43 -7.59 9.98 -20.24
CA THR A 43 -7.94 11.37 -20.58
C THR A 43 -9.36 11.81 -20.16
N CYS A 44 -10.12 10.97 -19.46
CA CYS A 44 -11.53 11.21 -19.09
C CYS A 44 -11.69 11.53 -17.59
N PRO A 45 -11.91 12.78 -17.18
CA PRO A 45 -11.78 13.22 -15.79
C PRO A 45 -12.80 12.62 -14.79
N VAL A 46 -14.00 12.24 -15.23
CA VAL A 46 -15.09 11.79 -14.33
C VAL A 46 -14.94 10.31 -13.92
N THR A 47 -14.59 9.43 -14.85
CA THR A 47 -14.33 8.01 -14.56
C THR A 47 -12.94 7.78 -13.94
N ASN A 48 -11.99 8.68 -14.23
CA ASN A 48 -10.62 8.60 -13.72
C ASN A 48 -10.54 8.85 -12.19
N GLY A 49 -11.43 9.67 -11.63
CA GLY A 49 -11.46 9.94 -10.18
C GLY A 49 -11.80 8.71 -9.34
N HIS A 50 -12.83 7.94 -9.73
CA HIS A 50 -13.21 6.73 -8.99
C HIS A 50 -12.18 5.60 -9.16
N LEU A 51 -11.67 5.38 -10.38
CA LEU A 51 -10.66 4.35 -10.63
C LEU A 51 -9.35 4.65 -9.88
N SER A 52 -8.85 5.88 -9.94
CA SER A 52 -7.64 6.30 -9.20
C SER A 52 -7.80 6.15 -7.69
N GLN A 53 -8.98 6.44 -7.14
CA GLN A 53 -9.28 6.22 -5.73
C GLN A 53 -9.25 4.72 -5.36
N VAL A 54 -9.86 3.86 -6.17
CA VAL A 54 -9.83 2.41 -5.95
C VAL A 54 -8.42 1.86 -6.08
N CYS A 55 -7.64 2.31 -7.07
CA CYS A 55 -6.24 1.92 -7.23
C CYS A 55 -5.38 2.39 -6.06
N SER A 56 -5.57 3.62 -5.57
CA SER A 56 -4.90 4.18 -4.39
C SER A 56 -5.19 3.33 -3.14
N GLU A 57 -6.46 2.98 -2.90
CA GLU A 57 -6.83 2.13 -1.76
C GLU A 57 -6.23 0.72 -1.88
N ALA A 58 -6.36 0.07 -3.03
CA ALA A 58 -5.84 -1.27 -3.25
C ALA A 58 -4.31 -1.31 -3.09
N MET A 59 -3.62 -0.28 -3.58
CA MET A 59 -2.18 -0.12 -3.43
C MET A 59 -1.81 0.05 -1.96
N LEU A 60 -2.52 0.89 -1.22
CA LEU A 60 -2.29 1.08 0.20
C LEU A 60 -2.50 -0.22 0.99
N LYS A 61 -3.54 -1.00 0.66
CA LYS A 61 -3.76 -2.32 1.28
C LYS A 61 -2.65 -3.31 0.96
N MET A 62 -2.11 -3.29 -0.26
CA MET A 62 -0.94 -4.08 -0.61
C MET A 62 0.28 -3.68 0.22
N LEU A 63 0.53 -2.37 0.40
CA LEU A 63 1.64 -1.89 1.22
C LEU A 63 1.48 -2.24 2.70
N GLU A 64 0.26 -2.17 3.24
CA GLU A 64 -0.01 -2.63 4.61
C GLU A 64 0.29 -4.13 4.77
N LEU A 65 -0.04 -4.94 3.76
CA LEU A 65 0.27 -6.37 3.75
C LEU A 65 1.77 -6.60 3.69
N MET A 66 2.48 -5.92 2.78
CA MET A 66 3.93 -6.00 2.67
C MET A 66 4.63 -5.57 3.97
N SER A 67 4.25 -4.43 4.56
CA SER A 67 4.81 -3.93 5.82
C SER A 67 4.63 -4.94 6.96
N ARG A 68 3.49 -5.63 7.01
CA ARG A 68 3.25 -6.71 8.00
C ARG A 68 4.11 -7.94 7.75
N LEU A 69 4.33 -8.33 6.49
CA LEU A 69 5.00 -9.57 6.10
C LEU A 69 6.50 -9.42 5.82
N LYS A 70 7.04 -8.19 5.87
CA LYS A 70 8.41 -7.89 5.40
C LYS A 70 9.52 -8.69 6.07
N GLN A 71 9.31 -9.11 7.32
CA GLN A 71 10.26 -9.93 8.10
C GLN A 71 10.07 -11.45 7.88
N HIS A 72 8.95 -11.86 7.27
CA HIS A 72 8.56 -13.26 7.11
C HIS A 72 8.71 -13.76 5.67
N VAL A 73 8.81 -12.86 4.69
CA VAL A 73 8.92 -13.18 3.27
C VAL A 73 10.25 -12.69 2.72
N LEU A 74 10.98 -13.58 2.03
CA LEU A 74 12.27 -13.27 1.43
C LEU A 74 12.18 -12.07 0.48
N ASP A 75 13.15 -11.16 0.57
CA ASP A 75 13.27 -9.93 -0.22
C ASP A 75 12.10 -8.93 -0.10
N MET A 76 11.11 -9.20 0.76
CA MET A 76 9.92 -8.37 0.88
C MET A 76 10.25 -6.99 1.44
N GLU A 77 11.11 -6.92 2.46
CA GLU A 77 11.54 -5.63 3.04
C GLU A 77 12.24 -4.74 2.01
N THR A 78 13.24 -5.28 1.30
CA THR A 78 13.95 -4.55 0.24
C THR A 78 13.00 -4.10 -0.87
N CYS A 79 12.08 -4.98 -1.28
CA CYS A 79 11.07 -4.68 -2.29
C CYS A 79 10.11 -3.57 -1.82
N PHE A 80 9.65 -3.65 -0.58
CA PHE A 80 8.74 -2.69 0.03
C PHE A 80 9.33 -1.28 0.06
N TYR A 81 10.55 -1.11 0.55
CA TYR A 81 11.18 0.21 0.58
C TYR A 81 11.48 0.76 -0.82
N ARG A 82 11.88 -0.11 -1.77
CA ARG A 82 12.06 0.31 -3.16
C ARG A 82 10.77 0.84 -3.78
N ILE A 83 9.63 0.20 -3.49
CA ILE A 83 8.32 0.68 -3.94
C ILE A 83 8.00 2.04 -3.31
N LEU A 84 8.26 2.22 -2.01
CA LEU A 84 7.98 3.50 -1.33
C LEU A 84 8.79 4.67 -1.88
N GLN A 85 9.96 4.40 -2.46
CA GLN A 85 10.82 5.41 -3.12
C GLN A 85 10.39 5.71 -4.57
N ASP A 86 9.44 4.98 -5.14
CA ASP A 86 8.94 5.25 -6.50
C ASP A 86 8.18 6.58 -6.52
N GLN A 87 8.57 7.49 -7.41
CA GLN A 87 7.96 8.83 -7.55
C GLN A 87 6.45 8.76 -7.86
N ARG A 88 5.98 7.67 -8.48
CA ARG A 88 4.56 7.47 -8.78
C ARG A 88 3.72 7.24 -7.52
N MET A 89 4.35 6.99 -6.36
CA MET A 89 3.67 6.82 -5.07
C MET A 89 3.02 8.10 -4.53
N VAL A 90 3.49 9.28 -4.95
CA VAL A 90 3.03 10.57 -4.40
C VAL A 90 1.52 10.76 -4.56
N THR A 91 1.01 10.57 -5.78
CA THR A 91 -0.41 10.75 -6.10
C THR A 91 -1.32 9.80 -5.32
N PRO A 92 -1.12 8.47 -5.35
CA PRO A 92 -2.01 7.56 -4.64
C PRO A 92 -1.88 7.69 -3.11
N LEU A 93 -0.72 8.01 -2.55
CA LEU A 93 -0.61 8.34 -1.12
C LEU A 93 -1.36 9.63 -0.77
N SER A 94 -1.24 10.68 -1.57
CA SER A 94 -1.98 11.94 -1.37
C SER A 94 -3.49 11.71 -1.39
N LEU A 95 -3.99 10.95 -2.37
CA LEU A 95 -5.41 10.58 -2.46
C LEU A 95 -5.90 9.83 -1.22
N ALA A 96 -5.09 8.89 -0.71
CA ALA A 96 -5.44 8.15 0.49
C ALA A 96 -5.43 9.03 1.75
N MET A 97 -4.51 9.99 1.85
CA MET A 97 -4.41 10.95 2.96
C MET A 97 -5.54 11.97 2.99
N THR A 98 -6.07 12.36 1.82
CA THR A 98 -7.18 13.33 1.70
C THR A 98 -8.55 12.67 1.60
N CYS A 99 -8.62 11.34 1.75
CA CYS A 99 -9.88 10.61 1.71
C CYS A 99 -10.75 10.92 2.94
N GLN A 100 -12.07 10.91 2.79
CA GLN A 100 -13.02 11.06 3.91
C GLN A 100 -13.02 9.85 4.87
N ARG A 101 -12.43 8.73 4.45
CA ARG A 101 -12.39 7.47 5.20
C ARG A 101 -11.20 7.44 6.15
N ARG A 102 -11.48 7.61 7.44
CA ARG A 102 -10.49 7.70 8.52
C ARG A 102 -9.50 6.52 8.51
N GLU A 103 -10.00 5.31 8.28
CA GLU A 103 -9.16 4.11 8.26
C GLU A 103 -8.11 4.14 7.14
N LEU A 104 -8.45 4.67 5.96
CA LEU A 104 -7.51 4.82 4.86
C LEU A 104 -6.47 5.90 5.16
N VAL A 105 -6.90 7.03 5.72
CA VAL A 105 -5.98 8.11 6.14
C VAL A 105 -4.98 7.58 7.18
N GLN A 106 -5.45 6.82 8.18
CA GLN A 106 -4.56 6.25 9.20
C GLN A 106 -3.59 5.22 8.62
N SER A 107 -4.04 4.38 7.69
CA SER A 107 -3.17 3.45 6.95
C SER A 107 -2.12 4.19 6.13
N ALA A 108 -2.52 5.26 5.42
CA ALA A 108 -1.62 6.08 4.61
C ALA A 108 -0.57 6.79 5.47
N LEU A 109 -0.97 7.36 6.60
CA LEU A 109 -0.04 8.00 7.54
C LEU A 109 0.97 7.00 8.12
N ARG A 110 0.55 5.78 8.43
CA ARG A 110 1.47 4.74 8.92
C ARG A 110 2.54 4.42 7.89
N ILE A 111 2.13 4.23 6.63
CA ILE A 111 3.07 4.01 5.52
C ILE A 111 3.96 5.23 5.30
N LEU A 112 3.41 6.45 5.35
CA LEU A 112 4.16 7.68 5.20
C LEU A 112 5.25 7.82 6.26
N PHE A 113 4.94 7.56 7.53
CA PHE A 113 5.94 7.62 8.60
C PHE A 113 7.03 6.57 8.46
N GLU A 114 6.70 5.40 7.90
CA GLU A 114 7.68 4.36 7.59
C GLU A 114 8.56 4.74 6.40
N ALA A 115 8.00 5.49 5.43
CA ALA A 115 8.70 5.91 4.21
C ALA A 115 9.51 7.20 4.37
N ALA A 116 9.07 8.13 5.22
CA ALA A 116 9.69 9.44 5.46
C ALA A 116 11.20 9.42 5.76
N PRO A 117 11.77 8.46 6.51
CA PRO A 117 13.21 8.41 6.75
C PRO A 117 14.02 7.80 5.59
N LEU A 118 13.38 7.27 4.54
CA LEU A 118 14.11 6.65 3.42
C LEU A 118 14.85 7.73 2.62
N PRO A 119 16.08 7.44 2.14
CA PRO A 119 16.73 8.32 1.18
C PRO A 119 15.88 8.40 -0.09
N ASP A 120 15.87 9.56 -0.75
CA ASP A 120 15.14 9.79 -2.00
C ASP A 120 13.63 9.48 -1.94
N PHE A 121 13.04 9.38 -0.74
CA PHE A 121 11.60 9.35 -0.60
C PHE A 121 11.03 10.62 -1.24
N PRO A 122 10.01 10.54 -2.10
CA PRO A 122 9.39 11.70 -2.71
C PRO A 122 8.55 12.49 -1.71
N SER A 123 9.20 13.03 -0.68
CA SER A 123 8.63 14.06 0.17
C SER A 123 8.44 15.30 -0.69
N ILE A 124 7.24 15.88 -0.60
CA ILE A 124 6.88 17.16 -1.23
C ILE A 124 8.01 18.18 -1.03
N MET A 125 8.61 18.63 -2.14
CA MET A 125 9.33 19.92 -2.24
C MET A 125 8.32 21.05 -2.31
#